data_AF-R7LJ68-F1
#
_entry.id   AF-R7LJ68-F1
#
_cell.length_a   1.000
_cell.length_b   1.000
_cell.length_c   1.000
_cell.angle_alpha   90.00
_cell.angle_beta   90.00
_cell.angle_gamma   90.00
#
_symmetry.space_group_name_H-M   'P 1'
#
loop_
_entity.id
_entity.type
_entity.pdbx_description
1 polymer ?
#
loop_
_entity_poly.entity_id
_entity_poly.type
_entity_poly.pdbx_seq_one_letter_code
_entity_poly.pdbx_strand_id
1 'polypeptide(L)'
;MYCKVLKKFLLLQCRCFHVGMSAPFPSGKHRLILSKNKKESMNVENAKSQMRKGMLEYCVLLLLSREAGYANYIIGRLKEAELIVVEGTLYPLLTRLKKDGLLQYEWRESTQGPPRKYYALTDEGRAFLNELDGAWNELAHTVSILKEYEPQKFATIEGAAVNVVPAAEITEVPAEIGPNDSVASPDAKAPTTK
;
A
#
# COMPACT_ATOMS: atom_id res chain seq x y z
N MET A 1 -8.61 -13.62 -6.46
CA MET A 1 -9.04 -12.85 -7.66
C MET A 1 -8.66 -11.37 -7.55
N TYR A 2 -7.39 -11.03 -7.27
CA TYR A 2 -6.86 -9.66 -7.35
C TYR A 2 -5.46 -9.70 -7.97
N CYS A 3 -5.40 -9.81 -9.30
CA CYS A 3 -4.13 -9.81 -10.04
C CYS A 3 -4.33 -9.27 -11.47
N LYS A 4 -4.79 -8.01 -11.60
CA LYS A 4 -4.97 -7.38 -12.93
C LYS A 4 -4.58 -5.90 -13.07
N VAL A 5 -3.98 -5.25 -12.07
CA VAL A 5 -3.64 -3.80 -12.18
C VAL A 5 -2.14 -3.51 -12.33
N LEU A 6 -1.26 -4.51 -12.38
CA LEU A 6 0.19 -4.27 -12.47
C LEU A 6 0.88 -4.94 -13.67
N LYS A 7 0.28 -4.83 -14.87
CA LYS A 7 0.86 -5.44 -16.09
C LYS A 7 0.65 -4.62 -17.37
N LYS A 8 0.74 -3.29 -17.29
CA LYS A 8 0.62 -2.41 -18.48
C LYS A 8 1.63 -1.26 -18.54
N PHE A 9 2.84 -1.46 -18.03
CA PHE A 9 3.91 -0.45 -18.07
C PHE A 9 5.20 -0.90 -18.78
N LEU A 10 5.14 -1.98 -19.58
CA LEU A 10 6.34 -2.49 -20.27
C LEU A 10 6.09 -2.85 -21.73
N LEU A 11 5.60 -1.90 -22.53
CA LEU A 11 5.69 -1.95 -24.00
C LEU A 11 5.68 -0.51 -24.54
N LEU A 12 6.83 0.17 -24.50
CA LEU A 12 7.10 1.32 -25.38
C LEU A 12 8.62 1.58 -25.48
N GLN A 13 9.36 0.59 -25.96
CA GLN A 13 10.70 0.75 -26.53
C GLN A 13 10.74 -0.12 -27.79
N CYS A 14 11.44 0.34 -28.82
CA CYS A 14 11.54 -0.22 -30.17
C CYS A 14 10.47 0.24 -31.18
N ARG A 15 10.61 1.49 -31.67
CA ARG A 15 10.58 1.78 -33.12
C ARG A 15 10.94 3.25 -33.36
N CYS A 16 12.19 3.49 -33.75
CA CYS A 16 12.60 4.53 -34.70
C CYS A 16 14.11 4.44 -34.88
N PHE A 17 14.54 3.46 -35.68
CA PHE A 17 15.83 3.48 -36.36
C PHE A 17 15.51 3.33 -37.85
N HIS A 18 16.23 4.08 -38.68
CA HIS A 18 16.03 4.30 -40.13
C HIS A 18 14.93 5.31 -40.52
N VAL A 19 15.33 6.55 -40.79
CA VAL A 19 15.60 7.07 -42.16
C VAL A 19 16.32 8.42 -42.01
N GLY A 20 17.43 8.59 -42.74
CA GLY A 20 18.16 9.84 -42.83
C GLY A 20 17.38 10.90 -43.60
N MET A 21 17.33 12.11 -43.05
CA MET A 21 17.01 13.31 -43.81
C MET A 21 17.73 14.49 -43.13
N SER A 22 18.61 15.14 -43.88
CA SER A 22 19.25 16.40 -43.53
C SER A 22 18.20 17.49 -43.34
N ALA A 23 18.11 18.07 -42.15
CA ALA A 23 17.34 19.28 -41.90
C ALA A 23 18.28 20.43 -41.49
N PRO A 24 18.08 21.65 -42.01
CA PRO A 24 18.96 22.79 -41.80
C PRO A 24 18.83 23.34 -40.38
N PHE A 25 19.98 23.72 -39.80
CA PHE A 25 20.08 24.44 -38.52
C PHE A 25 19.39 25.82 -38.62
N PRO A 26 18.39 26.13 -37.76
CA PRO A 26 18.00 27.51 -37.54
C PRO A 26 18.88 28.12 -36.44
N SER A 27 19.61 29.17 -36.81
CA SER A 27 20.32 30.06 -35.90
C SER A 27 19.34 30.78 -34.97
N GLY A 28 19.05 30.18 -33.83
CA GLY A 28 18.22 30.75 -32.76
C GLY A 28 19.09 31.13 -31.56
N LYS A 29 19.04 32.39 -31.16
CA LYS A 29 19.76 32.95 -30.01
C LYS A 29 19.47 32.10 -28.75
N HIS A 30 20.46 31.38 -28.25
CA HIS A 30 20.39 30.67 -26.97
C HIS A 30 20.25 31.68 -25.84
N ARG A 31 19.01 31.97 -25.43
CA ARG A 31 18.74 32.50 -24.10
C ARG A 31 18.83 31.32 -23.14
N LEU A 32 19.99 31.16 -22.51
CA LEU A 32 20.18 30.31 -21.35
C LEU A 32 19.18 30.77 -20.28
N ILE A 33 17.99 30.15 -20.27
CA ILE A 33 17.14 30.17 -19.09
C ILE A 33 17.85 29.26 -18.10
N LEU A 34 18.55 29.87 -17.14
CA LEU A 34 19.02 29.18 -15.95
C LEU A 34 17.81 28.50 -15.34
N SER A 35 17.70 27.19 -15.58
CA SER A 35 16.75 26.33 -14.94
C SER A 35 17.07 26.42 -13.46
N LYS A 36 16.25 27.18 -12.73
CA LYS A 36 16.26 27.13 -11.27
C LYS A 36 15.98 25.67 -10.95
N ASN A 37 17.01 24.94 -10.54
CA ASN A 37 16.88 23.62 -9.94
C ASN A 37 16.05 23.80 -8.67
N LYS A 38 14.73 23.77 -8.85
CA LYS A 38 13.78 23.68 -7.77
C LYS A 38 13.97 22.28 -7.22
N LYS A 39 14.75 22.19 -6.14
CA LYS A 39 14.85 20.99 -5.33
C LYS A 39 13.43 20.69 -4.84
N GLU A 40 12.71 19.86 -5.59
CA GLU A 40 11.41 19.36 -5.16
C GLU A 40 11.67 18.37 -4.02
N SER A 41 11.82 18.90 -2.81
CA SER A 41 11.74 18.09 -1.61
C SER A 41 10.33 17.50 -1.55
N MET A 42 10.21 16.20 -1.28
CA MET A 42 8.92 15.59 -0.95
C MET A 42 8.15 16.50 0.03
N ASN A 43 6.96 16.94 -0.38
CA ASN A 43 6.12 17.78 0.44
C ASN A 43 5.40 16.91 1.47
N VAL A 44 5.73 17.09 2.76
CA VAL A 44 5.08 16.39 3.88
C VAL A 44 3.56 16.54 3.84
N GLU A 45 3.05 17.69 3.40
CA GLU A 45 1.61 17.91 3.29
C GLU A 45 0.95 17.07 2.19
N ASN A 46 1.66 16.81 1.10
CA ASN A 46 1.19 15.88 0.05
C ASN A 46 1.16 14.45 0.58
N ALA A 47 2.19 14.02 1.30
CA ALA A 47 2.25 12.68 1.91
C ALA A 47 1.11 12.48 2.92
N LYS A 48 0.91 13.43 3.84
CA LYS A 48 -0.22 13.43 4.79
C LYS A 48 -1.56 13.35 4.09
N SER A 49 -1.75 14.11 3.01
CA SER A 49 -3.00 14.10 2.23
C SER A 49 -3.27 12.74 1.59
N GLN A 50 -2.25 12.07 1.04
CA GLN A 50 -2.42 10.74 0.47
C GLN A 50 -2.73 9.68 1.55
N MET A 51 -2.08 9.75 2.71
CA MET A 51 -2.39 8.87 3.85
C MET A 51 -3.84 9.07 4.33
N ARG A 52 -4.30 10.32 4.42
CA ARG A 52 -5.69 10.64 4.82
C ARG A 52 -6.72 10.08 3.85
N LYS A 53 -6.45 10.12 2.53
CA LYS A 53 -7.35 9.52 1.53
C LYS A 53 -7.49 8.01 1.71
N GLY A 54 -6.39 7.33 2.05
CA GLY A 54 -6.38 5.89 2.30
C GLY A 54 -7.19 5.50 3.56
N MET A 55 -7.03 6.25 4.65
CA MET A 55 -7.73 5.93 5.91
C MET A 55 -9.22 6.30 5.90
N LEU A 56 -9.64 7.26 5.06
CA LEU A 56 -11.01 7.77 5.08
C LEU A 56 -12.07 6.68 4.88
N GLU A 57 -11.80 5.75 3.97
CA GLU A 57 -12.68 4.61 3.70
C GLU A 57 -12.87 3.75 4.94
N TYR A 58 -11.76 3.37 5.59
CA TYR A 58 -11.77 2.63 6.85
C TYR A 58 -12.52 3.38 7.96
N CYS A 59 -12.23 4.68 8.16
CA CYS A 59 -12.89 5.49 9.20
C CYS A 59 -14.41 5.57 9.02
N VAL A 60 -14.89 5.71 7.77
CA VAL A 60 -16.33 5.77 7.46
C VAL A 60 -17.00 4.43 7.75
N LEU A 61 -16.41 3.32 7.32
CA LEU A 61 -16.93 1.98 7.60
C LEU A 61 -16.93 1.69 9.10
N LEU A 62 -15.84 2.04 9.80
CA LEU A 62 -15.73 1.89 11.25
C LEU A 62 -16.82 2.68 11.99
N LEU A 63 -17.08 3.92 11.60
CA LEU A 63 -18.16 4.72 12.18
C LEU A 63 -19.53 4.06 11.95
N LEU A 64 -19.81 3.66 10.70
CA LEU A 64 -21.09 3.06 10.30
C LEU A 64 -21.30 1.64 10.87
N SER A 65 -20.25 1.02 11.40
CA SER A 65 -20.36 -0.23 12.16
C SER A 65 -21.03 -0.05 13.52
N ARG A 66 -20.97 1.16 14.08
CA ARG A 66 -21.55 1.47 15.39
C ARG A 66 -22.99 1.92 15.26
N GLU A 67 -23.27 2.76 14.26
CA GLU A 67 -24.60 3.31 14.04
C GLU A 67 -24.81 3.76 12.59
N ALA A 68 -26.05 3.67 12.11
CA ALA A 68 -26.41 4.20 10.81
C ALA A 68 -26.39 5.74 10.81
N GLY A 69 -25.82 6.35 9.78
CA GLY A 69 -25.59 7.79 9.73
C GLY A 69 -25.92 8.41 8.37
N TYR A 70 -26.42 9.65 8.39
CA TYR A 70 -26.54 10.48 7.19
C TYR A 70 -25.25 11.29 6.95
N ALA A 71 -25.06 11.85 5.75
CA ALA A 71 -23.78 12.45 5.35
C ALA A 71 -23.24 13.51 6.35
N ASN A 72 -24.06 14.48 6.77
CA ASN A 72 -23.57 15.52 7.70
C ASN A 72 -23.28 14.98 9.09
N TYR A 73 -23.98 13.92 9.52
CA TYR A 73 -23.66 13.21 10.75
C TYR A 73 -22.26 12.60 10.68
N ILE A 74 -21.98 11.88 9.59
CA ILE A 74 -20.67 11.27 9.33
C ILE A 74 -19.59 12.34 9.31
N ILE A 75 -19.78 13.45 8.59
CA ILE A 75 -18.83 14.57 8.55
C ILE A 75 -18.58 15.13 9.96
N GLY A 76 -19.63 15.31 10.75
CA GLY A 76 -19.53 15.80 12.12
C GLY A 76 -18.67 14.89 13.00
N ARG A 77 -18.93 13.59 12.99
CA ARG A 77 -18.17 12.58 13.75
C ARG A 77 -16.72 12.47 13.29
N LEU A 78 -16.46 12.50 11.97
CA LEU A 78 -15.09 12.48 11.45
C LEU A 78 -14.32 13.74 11.85
N LYS A 79 -14.98 14.91 11.86
CA LYS A 79 -14.37 16.17 12.31
C LYS A 79 -14.01 16.14 13.79
N GLU A 80 -14.85 15.55 14.64
CA GLU A 80 -14.56 15.34 16.07
C GLU A 80 -13.34 14.42 16.29
N ALA A 81 -13.13 13.46 15.41
CA ALA A 81 -11.94 12.61 15.36
C ALA A 81 -10.75 13.25 14.62
N GLU A 82 -10.74 14.58 14.47
CA GLU A 82 -9.69 15.37 13.80
C GLU A 82 -9.47 15.04 12.30
N LEU A 83 -10.40 14.29 11.68
CA LEU A 83 -10.39 13.99 10.26
C LEU A 83 -11.33 14.96 9.50
N ILE A 84 -10.76 16.04 8.99
CA ILE A 84 -11.51 17.06 8.25
C ILE A 84 -11.83 16.56 6.84
N VAL A 85 -13.13 16.41 6.55
CA VAL A 85 -13.66 15.95 5.27
C VAL A 85 -14.76 16.89 4.79
N VAL A 86 -14.75 17.20 3.50
CA VAL A 86 -15.80 18.00 2.85
C VAL A 86 -16.78 17.10 2.11
N GLU A 87 -18.00 17.58 1.89
CA GLU A 87 -19.06 16.84 1.19
C GLU A 87 -18.62 16.31 -0.18
N GLY A 88 -17.86 17.12 -0.94
CA GLY A 88 -17.35 16.72 -2.26
C GLY A 88 -16.41 15.51 -2.25
N THR A 89 -15.86 15.13 -1.09
CA THR A 89 -15.07 13.90 -0.92
C THR A 89 -15.92 12.75 -0.38
N LEU A 90 -16.84 13.03 0.55
CA LEU A 90 -17.64 12.00 1.19
C LEU A 90 -18.69 11.38 0.26
N TYR A 91 -19.45 12.18 -0.51
CA TYR A 91 -20.52 11.63 -1.35
C TYR A 91 -20.04 10.66 -2.44
N PRO A 92 -18.95 10.95 -3.18
CA PRO A 92 -18.39 9.97 -4.12
C PRO A 92 -17.94 8.69 -3.44
N LEU A 93 -17.36 8.79 -2.23
CA LEU A 93 -16.96 7.62 -1.44
C LEU A 93 -18.17 6.77 -1.03
N LEU A 94 -19.21 7.38 -0.46
CA LEU A 94 -20.44 6.66 -0.08
C LEU A 94 -21.11 5.99 -1.30
N THR A 95 -21.09 6.67 -2.46
CA THR A 95 -21.62 6.13 -3.71
C THR A 95 -20.83 4.90 -4.16
N ARG A 96 -19.49 4.95 -4.06
CA ARG A 96 -18.62 3.82 -4.38
C ARG A 96 -18.85 2.65 -3.42
N LEU A 97 -18.82 2.89 -2.10
CA LEU A 97 -19.04 1.86 -1.09
C LEU A 97 -20.41 1.17 -1.23
N LYS A 98 -21.44 1.93 -1.60
CA LYS A 98 -22.76 1.37 -1.93
C LYS A 98 -22.74 0.53 -3.20
N LYS A 99 -22.02 0.98 -4.23
CA LYS A 99 -21.86 0.25 -5.50
C LYS A 99 -21.11 -1.06 -5.29
N ASP A 100 -20.13 -1.06 -4.40
CA ASP A 100 -19.30 -2.21 -4.05
C ASP A 100 -20.01 -3.15 -3.04
N GLY A 101 -21.28 -2.91 -2.70
CA GLY A 101 -22.09 -3.79 -1.85
C GLY A 101 -21.83 -3.64 -0.34
N LEU A 102 -20.87 -2.80 0.06
CA LEU A 102 -20.46 -2.63 1.46
C LEU A 102 -21.45 -1.79 2.28
N LEU A 103 -22.19 -0.91 1.62
CA LEU A 103 -23.20 -0.05 2.23
C LEU A 103 -24.57 -0.24 1.60
N GLN A 104 -25.59 -0.11 2.43
CA GLN A 104 -26.97 0.11 2.03
C GLN A 104 -27.45 1.46 2.56
N TYR A 105 -28.55 1.97 1.99
CA TYR A 105 -29.21 3.15 2.54
C TYR A 105 -30.72 2.97 2.61
N GLU A 106 -31.31 3.69 3.55
CA GLU A 106 -32.74 3.86 3.67
C GLU A 106 -33.10 5.34 3.79
N TRP A 107 -34.29 5.68 3.31
CA TRP A 107 -34.83 7.02 3.52
C TRP A 107 -35.50 7.08 4.88
N ARG A 108 -35.06 8.00 5.73
CA ARG A 108 -35.72 8.30 6.99
C ARG A 108 -36.26 9.71 6.98
N GLU A 109 -37.44 9.88 7.55
CA GLU A 109 -38.02 11.20 7.73
C GLU A 109 -37.14 12.03 8.68
N SER A 110 -36.99 13.31 8.37
CA SER A 110 -36.22 14.24 9.18
C SER A 110 -37.15 14.96 10.13
N THR A 111 -36.71 15.28 11.34
CA THR A 111 -37.46 16.10 12.30
C THR A 111 -37.90 17.43 11.67
N GLN A 112 -37.03 18.01 10.84
CA GLN A 112 -37.36 19.14 9.97
C GLN A 112 -36.77 18.95 8.57
N GLY A 113 -37.56 19.24 7.55
CA GLY A 113 -37.14 19.24 6.14
C GLY A 113 -37.33 17.91 5.41
N PRO A 114 -36.73 17.76 4.23
CA PRO A 114 -36.93 16.59 3.38
C PRO A 114 -36.34 15.32 4.02
N PRO A 115 -36.80 14.13 3.59
CA PRO A 115 -36.26 12.86 4.05
C PRO A 115 -34.75 12.76 3.75
N ARG A 116 -34.02 12.13 4.67
CA ARG A 116 -32.56 11.97 4.60
C ARG A 116 -32.19 10.53 4.31
N LYS A 117 -31.13 10.32 3.52
CA LYS A 117 -30.53 9.01 3.33
C LYS A 117 -29.66 8.66 4.54
N TYR A 118 -30.00 7.58 5.22
CA TYR A 118 -29.18 6.98 6.27
C TYR A 118 -28.44 5.79 5.69
N TYR A 119 -27.12 5.79 5.82
CA TYR A 119 -26.25 4.72 5.37
C TYR A 119 -25.99 3.75 6.52
N ALA A 120 -25.93 2.47 6.22
CA ALA A 120 -25.58 1.41 7.17
C ALA A 120 -24.72 0.33 6.47
N LEU A 121 -23.90 -0.37 7.26
CA LEU A 121 -23.14 -1.52 6.75
C LEU A 121 -24.07 -2.69 6.41
N THR A 122 -23.78 -3.34 5.28
CA THR A 122 -24.29 -4.68 4.96
C THR A 122 -23.50 -5.75 5.71
N ASP A 123 -23.91 -7.01 5.61
CA ASP A 123 -23.12 -8.13 6.15
C ASP A 123 -21.76 -8.25 5.46
N GLU A 124 -21.73 -8.06 4.14
CA GLU A 124 -20.49 -7.99 3.35
C GLU A 124 -19.60 -6.82 3.79
N GLY A 125 -20.20 -5.65 4.03
CA GLY A 125 -19.49 -4.49 4.57
C GLY A 125 -18.86 -4.73 5.94
N ARG A 126 -19.54 -5.48 6.83
CA ARG A 126 -18.99 -5.89 8.13
C ARG A 126 -17.82 -6.85 7.99
N ALA A 127 -17.94 -7.85 7.12
CA ALA A 127 -16.84 -8.79 6.86
C ALA A 127 -15.61 -8.06 6.29
N PHE A 128 -15.82 -7.18 5.32
CA PHE A 128 -14.75 -6.36 4.74
C PHE A 128 -14.10 -5.44 5.77
N LEU A 129 -14.89 -4.81 6.65
CA LEU A 129 -14.36 -3.98 7.73
C LEU A 129 -13.45 -4.79 8.66
N ASN A 130 -13.82 -6.02 9.03
CA ASN A 130 -13.00 -6.86 9.90
C ASN A 130 -11.64 -7.20 9.25
N GLU A 131 -11.62 -7.51 7.95
CA GLU A 131 -10.36 -7.72 7.22
C GLU A 131 -9.50 -6.45 7.19
N LEU A 132 -10.14 -5.31 6.94
CA LEU A 132 -9.47 -4.02 6.87
C LEU A 132 -8.91 -3.58 8.23
N ASP A 133 -9.63 -3.88 9.32
CA ASP A 133 -9.20 -3.65 10.69
C ASP A 133 -7.93 -4.46 11.01
N GLY A 134 -7.92 -5.75 10.64
CA GLY A 134 -6.74 -6.60 10.78
C GLY A 134 -5.51 -6.03 10.04
N ALA A 135 -5.69 -5.64 8.78
CA ALA A 135 -4.62 -5.05 7.98
C ALA A 135 -4.11 -3.72 8.56
N TRP A 136 -5.00 -2.89 9.12
CA TRP A 136 -4.61 -1.64 9.78
C TRP A 136 -3.77 -1.89 11.04
N ASN A 137 -4.19 -2.86 11.86
CA ASN A 137 -3.47 -3.22 13.08
C ASN A 137 -2.08 -3.78 12.77
N GLU A 138 -1.93 -4.62 11.73
CA GLU A 138 -0.63 -5.13 11.29
C GLU A 138 0.32 -4.00 10.83
N LEU A 139 -0.21 -3.04 10.06
CA LEU A 139 0.55 -1.89 9.60
C LEU A 139 0.98 -1.00 10.78
N ALA A 140 0.05 -0.69 11.69
CA ALA A 140 0.32 0.12 12.87
C ALA A 140 1.38 -0.53 13.77
N HIS A 141 1.29 -1.85 13.97
CA HIS A 141 2.27 -2.63 14.72
C HIS A 141 3.66 -2.58 14.08
N THR A 142 3.75 -2.79 12.77
CA THR A 142 5.01 -2.69 12.02
C THR A 142 5.66 -1.31 12.18
N VAL A 143 4.87 -0.23 12.06
CA VAL A 143 5.36 1.14 12.26
C VAL A 143 5.82 1.36 13.70
N SER A 144 5.13 0.79 14.70
CA SER A 144 5.55 0.89 16.12
C SER A 144 6.91 0.27 16.34
N ILE A 145 7.13 -0.97 15.87
CA ILE A 145 8.42 -1.67 15.97
C ILE A 145 9.54 -0.81 15.37
N LEU A 146 9.30 -0.23 14.19
CA LEU A 146 10.31 0.58 13.50
C LEU A 146 10.60 1.91 14.20
N LYS A 147 9.64 2.47 14.94
CA LYS A 147 9.86 3.68 15.75
C LYS A 147 10.69 3.41 17.00
N GLU A 148 10.53 2.22 17.57
CA GLU A 148 11.26 1.76 18.76
C GLU A 148 12.63 1.15 18.43
N TYR A 149 12.93 0.95 17.15
CA TYR A 149 14.21 0.40 16.70
C TYR A 149 15.37 1.32 17.08
N GLU A 150 16.19 0.88 18.03
CA GLU A 150 17.49 1.48 18.33
C GLU A 150 18.58 0.83 17.47
N PRO A 151 19.34 1.61 16.67
CA PRO A 151 20.40 1.06 15.85
C PRO A 151 21.50 0.45 16.74
N GLN A 152 21.83 -0.81 16.48
CA GLN A 152 22.97 -1.46 17.10
C GLN A 152 24.23 -0.65 16.76
N LYS A 153 24.87 -0.09 17.78
CA LYS A 153 26.18 0.53 17.63
C LYS A 153 27.14 -0.57 17.21
N PHE A 154 27.50 -0.61 15.93
CA PHE A 154 28.74 -1.23 15.52
C PHE A 154 29.82 -0.54 16.34
N ALA A 155 30.40 -1.26 17.30
CA ALA A 155 31.52 -0.73 18.06
C ALA A 155 32.57 -0.32 17.02
N THR A 156 32.84 0.98 16.91
CA THR A 156 34.10 1.43 16.35
C THR A 156 35.16 0.72 17.17
N ILE A 157 35.85 -0.23 16.54
CA ILE A 157 36.95 -0.94 17.16
C ILE A 157 38.10 0.08 17.25
N GLU A 158 38.06 0.96 18.25
CA GLU A 158 39.26 1.68 18.68
C GLU A 158 40.12 0.69 19.45
N GLY A 159 41.11 0.08 18.77
CA GLY A 159 42.24 -0.56 19.44
C GLY A 159 42.40 -2.07 19.31
N ALA A 160 41.78 -2.74 18.35
CA ALA A 160 42.21 -4.09 17.96
C ALA A 160 42.22 -4.20 16.44
N ALA A 161 43.38 -4.50 15.88
CA ALA A 161 43.53 -4.89 14.49
C ALA A 161 42.67 -6.14 14.23
N VAL A 162 41.40 -5.93 13.86
CA VAL A 162 40.64 -6.94 13.16
C VAL A 162 41.15 -6.88 11.73
N ASN A 163 41.92 -7.90 11.36
CA ASN A 163 42.18 -8.19 9.95
C ASN A 163 40.83 -8.26 9.25
N VAL A 164 40.52 -7.22 8.48
CA VAL A 164 39.48 -7.28 7.47
C VAL A 164 39.98 -8.31 6.46
N VAL A 165 39.39 -9.51 6.45
CA VAL A 165 39.49 -10.37 5.27
C VAL A 165 38.52 -9.77 4.25
N PRO A 166 39.00 -9.16 3.16
CA PRO A 166 38.11 -8.64 2.13
C PRO A 166 37.35 -9.78 1.46
N ALA A 167 36.18 -9.47 0.91
CA ALA A 167 35.26 -10.40 0.25
C ALA A 167 35.77 -11.02 -1.08
N ALA A 168 37.09 -11.27 -1.19
CA ALA A 168 37.75 -11.76 -2.40
C ALA A 168 38.52 -13.08 -2.23
N GLU A 169 38.54 -13.70 -1.04
CA GLU A 169 39.18 -15.00 -0.86
C GLU A 169 38.20 -15.99 -0.22
N ILE A 170 37.25 -16.45 -1.04
CA ILE A 170 36.57 -17.73 -0.81
C ILE A 170 37.52 -18.78 -1.39
N THR A 171 38.46 -19.25 -0.58
CA THR A 171 39.19 -20.49 -0.86
C THR A 171 38.86 -21.51 0.21
N GLU A 172 38.15 -22.53 -0.26
CA GLU A 172 38.00 -23.88 0.28
C GLU A 172 37.10 -24.07 1.52
N VAL A 173 35.89 -24.54 1.25
CA VAL A 173 35.10 -25.35 2.19
C VAL A 173 35.74 -26.74 2.22
N PRO A 174 36.28 -27.23 3.35
CA PRO A 174 36.68 -28.63 3.44
C PRO A 174 35.44 -29.51 3.45
N ALA A 175 35.33 -30.35 2.42
CA ALA A 175 34.46 -31.51 2.42
C ALA A 175 34.98 -32.51 3.46
N GLU A 176 34.14 -32.88 4.43
CA GLU A 176 34.12 -34.21 5.06
C GLU A 176 32.84 -34.28 5.93
N ILE A 177 31.72 -34.71 5.33
CA ILE A 177 30.69 -35.45 6.07
C ILE A 177 30.53 -36.76 5.29
N GLY A 178 31.10 -37.82 5.84
CA GLY A 178 31.11 -39.16 5.27
C GLY A 178 29.70 -39.75 5.07
N PRO A 179 29.60 -40.85 4.32
CA PRO A 179 28.35 -41.37 3.82
C PRO A 179 27.56 -42.02 4.95
N ASN A 180 26.37 -41.50 5.23
CA ASN A 180 25.39 -42.25 6.01
C ASN A 180 24.46 -42.97 5.03
N ASP A 181 24.90 -44.14 4.61
CA ASP A 181 24.05 -45.16 4.02
C ASP A 181 23.07 -45.65 5.10
N SER A 182 21.78 -45.38 4.92
CA SER A 182 20.69 -46.14 5.54
C SER A 182 19.41 -45.91 4.76
N VAL A 183 19.32 -46.67 3.68
CA VAL A 183 18.07 -47.08 3.02
C VAL A 183 17.23 -47.88 4.03
N ALA A 184 15.99 -47.48 4.24
CA ALA A 184 14.90 -48.39 4.59
C ALA A 184 13.54 -47.75 4.22
N SER A 185 13.11 -47.99 2.97
CA SER A 185 11.72 -47.87 2.56
C SER A 185 10.89 -48.97 3.23
N PRO A 186 9.69 -48.69 3.77
CA PRO A 186 8.70 -49.73 4.02
C PRO A 186 7.88 -49.98 2.74
N ASP A 187 7.82 -51.25 2.36
CA ASP A 187 7.01 -51.81 1.28
C ASP A 187 5.54 -51.34 1.33
N ALA A 188 5.07 -50.78 0.21
CA ALA A 188 3.66 -50.70 -0.12
C ALA A 188 3.28 -51.96 -0.92
N LYS A 189 2.43 -52.82 -0.35
CA LYS A 189 1.80 -53.92 -1.10
C LYS A 189 0.28 -53.96 -0.89
N ALA A 190 -0.41 -53.62 -1.98
CA ALA A 190 -1.71 -54.13 -2.46
C ALA A 190 -3.00 -53.75 -1.67
N PRO A 191 -4.20 -53.75 -2.30
CA PRO A 191 -4.55 -54.50 -3.51
C PRO A 191 -5.33 -53.76 -4.61
N THR A 192 -5.09 -54.22 -5.84
CA THR A 192 -6.02 -54.11 -6.98
C THR A 192 -6.96 -55.31 -7.01
N THR A 193 -8.23 -54.97 -7.21
CA THR A 193 -9.37 -55.69 -7.81
C THR A 193 -9.12 -57.09 -8.39
N LYS A 194 -9.88 -58.07 -7.87
CA LYS A 194 -10.78 -58.93 -8.65
C LYS A 194 -11.88 -59.50 -7.75
#